data_AF-A0A1U7H4T9-F1
#
_entry.id   AF-A0A1U7H4T9-F1
#
_cell.length_a   1.000
_cell.length_b   1.000
_cell.length_c   1.000
_cell.angle_alpha   90.00
_cell.angle_beta   90.00
_cell.angle_gamma   90.00
#
_symmetry.space_group_name_H-M   'P 1'
#
loop_
_entity.id
_entity.type
_entity.pdbx_description
1 polymer ?
#
loop_
_entity_poly.entity_id
_entity_poly.type
_entity_poly.pdbx_seq_one_letter_code
_entity_poly.pdbx_strand_id
1 'polypeptide(L)'
;MNRFYPAIFYPPLILKFLAKNPAPSLSAYHLLSTRKPEQLLKHQGSYTSILPKVSLLHVSIYVLFISIGFLIPLSFILLSPLWLVAVTWVSIGLGIFCAIFPVSPKTSANKNISKYRQPPTEVKNKTVLRLQKREAKLRQWIADKVLQPIGRSDAPAGVSEKTFYQVLRHVFPNAVQGVAFQNPQFSYPYSADFVFVHTSSLSIDIEIDEPYVGNTKAPHHCIDQGKDEIRNKFFTNGNWVVIRFSEKQVVKYPRSCCKVIASVVARVAGDRT
;
A
#
# COMPACT_ATOMS: atom_id res chain seq x y z
N MET A 1 24.23 10.98 14.77
CA MET A 1 22.95 10.97 15.51
C MET A 1 22.21 9.68 15.19
N ASN A 2 21.83 8.90 16.21
CA ASN A 2 21.02 7.69 16.05
C ASN A 2 19.61 8.11 15.61
N ARG A 3 19.26 7.95 14.33
CA ARG A 3 17.93 8.34 13.84
C ARG A 3 16.98 7.16 14.04
N PHE A 4 15.91 7.38 14.81
CA PHE A 4 14.82 6.41 14.94
C PHE A 4 13.95 6.44 13.68
N TYR A 5 13.54 5.26 13.21
CA TYR A 5 12.59 5.14 12.12
C TYR A 5 11.13 5.12 12.62
N PRO A 6 10.14 5.63 11.86
CA PRO A 6 10.31 6.31 10.57
C PRO A 6 10.93 7.70 10.75
N ALA A 7 11.82 8.09 9.83
CA ALA A 7 12.42 9.42 9.81
C ALA A 7 11.71 10.30 8.79
N ILE A 8 11.33 11.52 9.18
CA ILE A 8 10.59 12.45 8.31
C ILE A 8 11.32 13.78 8.25
N PHE A 9 11.64 14.23 7.04
CA PHE A 9 12.35 15.49 6.78
C PHE A 9 11.46 16.41 5.94
N TYR A 10 11.10 17.55 6.50
CA TYR A 10 10.30 18.55 5.81
C TYR A 10 11.21 19.61 5.15
N PRO A 11 10.94 19.98 3.89
CA PRO A 11 11.56 21.13 3.26
C PRO A 11 11.35 22.42 4.05
N PRO A 12 12.33 23.34 4.05
CA PRO A 12 12.15 24.67 4.65
C PRO A 12 10.90 25.41 4.11
N LEU A 13 10.60 25.26 2.81
CA LEU A 13 9.43 25.89 2.19
C LEU A 13 8.10 25.35 2.76
N ILE A 14 8.04 24.03 3.03
CA ILE A 14 6.88 23.38 3.65
C ILE A 14 6.77 23.77 5.12
N LEU A 15 7.87 23.81 5.87
CA LEU A 15 7.86 24.30 7.25
C LEU A 15 7.35 25.74 7.34
N LYS A 16 7.81 26.62 6.44
CA LYS A 16 7.32 28.01 6.33
C LYS A 16 5.84 28.08 5.98
N PHE A 17 5.37 27.21 5.09
CA PHE A 17 3.94 27.09 4.78
C PHE A 17 3.13 26.69 6.02
N LEU A 18 3.56 25.66 6.75
CA LEU A 18 2.90 25.18 7.96
C LEU A 18 2.84 26.26 9.04
N ALA A 19 3.93 27.02 9.25
CA ALA A 19 3.98 28.11 10.21
C ALA A 19 2.99 29.24 9.86
N LYS A 20 2.87 29.59 8.58
CA LYS A 20 1.93 30.63 8.09
C LYS A 20 0.48 30.15 7.94
N ASN A 21 0.28 28.85 7.94
CA ASN A 21 -1.01 28.21 7.73
C ASN A 21 -1.14 27.09 8.76
N PRO A 22 -1.34 27.42 10.05
CA PRO A 22 -1.55 26.40 11.06
C PRO A 22 -2.74 25.53 10.67
N ALA A 23 -2.65 24.23 10.94
CA ALA A 23 -3.78 23.34 10.72
C ALA A 23 -4.94 23.81 11.59
N PRO A 24 -6.20 23.76 11.11
CA PRO A 24 -7.34 24.01 11.98
C PRO A 24 -7.27 23.05 13.17
N SER A 25 -7.59 23.53 14.37
CA SER A 25 -7.64 22.69 15.56
C SER A 25 -8.59 21.51 15.33
N LEU A 26 -8.36 20.37 15.99
CA LEU A 26 -9.29 19.23 15.93
C LEU A 26 -10.74 19.65 16.26
N SER A 27 -10.89 20.66 17.12
CA SER A 27 -12.17 21.31 17.47
C SER A 27 -12.86 21.96 16.27
N ALA A 28 -12.14 22.61 15.35
CA ALA A 28 -12.73 23.18 14.13
C ALA A 28 -13.28 22.11 13.17
N TYR A 29 -12.71 20.91 13.16
CA TYR A 29 -13.26 19.77 12.43
C TYR A 29 -14.47 19.16 13.13
N HIS A 30 -14.45 19.07 14.46
CA HIS A 30 -15.63 18.68 15.24
C HIS A 30 -16.79 19.64 15.00
N LEU A 31 -16.58 20.96 15.01
CA LEU A 31 -17.63 21.96 14.75
C LEU A 31 -18.25 21.85 13.35
N LEU A 32 -17.48 21.44 12.34
CA LEU A 32 -17.99 21.15 10.99
C LEU A 32 -18.71 19.79 10.91
N SER A 33 -18.33 18.84 11.78
CA SER A 33 -18.93 17.51 11.89
C SER A 33 -20.15 17.45 12.82
N THR A 34 -20.34 18.43 13.71
CA THR A 34 -21.43 18.44 14.71
C THR A 34 -22.67 19.12 14.15
N ARG A 35 -23.30 18.49 13.17
CA ARG A 35 -24.76 18.42 13.13
C ARG A 35 -25.14 16.94 13.30
N LYS A 36 -25.59 16.64 14.53
CA LYS A 36 -25.92 15.35 15.18
C LYS A 36 -24.75 14.48 15.67
N PRO A 37 -24.35 14.63 16.94
CA PRO A 37 -23.60 13.63 17.66
C PRO A 37 -24.55 12.80 18.54
N GLU A 38 -24.88 11.59 18.13
CA GLU A 38 -25.26 10.52 19.07
C GLU A 38 -25.06 9.19 18.35
N GLN A 39 -24.44 8.22 19.03
CA GLN A 39 -24.15 6.82 18.63
C GLN A 39 -22.71 6.41 18.24
N LEU A 40 -21.65 7.17 18.57
CA LEU A 40 -20.27 6.72 18.29
C LEU A 40 -19.36 6.59 19.53
N LEU A 41 -19.94 6.25 20.69
CA LEU A 41 -19.20 5.87 21.89
C LEU A 41 -19.74 4.59 22.52
N LYS A 42 -19.74 3.48 21.79
CA LYS A 42 -19.88 2.12 22.34
C LYS A 42 -19.20 1.12 21.41
N HIS A 43 -17.86 1.10 21.42
CA HIS A 43 -17.09 -0.10 21.11
C HIS A 43 -15.63 0.07 21.57
N GLN A 44 -15.41 0.10 22.88
CA GLN A 44 -14.18 -0.45 23.44
C GLN A 44 -14.42 -1.95 23.61
N GLY A 45 -13.88 -2.73 22.68
CA GLY A 45 -13.89 -4.20 22.71
C GLY A 45 -12.45 -4.70 22.81
N SER A 46 -12.19 -5.40 23.90
CA SER A 46 -10.98 -6.12 24.30
C SER A 46 -10.23 -6.84 23.16
N TYR A 47 -8.91 -6.70 23.12
CA TYR A 47 -8.03 -7.52 22.29
C TYR A 47 -7.83 -8.87 22.95
N THR A 48 -8.58 -9.88 22.52
CA THR A 48 -8.22 -11.29 22.73
C THR A 48 -7.66 -11.87 21.44
N SER A 49 -6.61 -12.67 21.59
CA SER A 49 -5.84 -13.33 20.55
C SER A 49 -6.73 -14.15 19.60
N ILE A 50 -6.67 -13.82 18.30
CA ILE A 50 -7.34 -14.59 17.24
C ILE A 50 -6.41 -15.73 16.84
N LEU A 51 -6.68 -16.93 17.37
CA LEU A 51 -6.36 -18.19 16.71
C LEU A 51 -7.12 -18.27 15.38
N PRO A 52 -6.51 -18.76 14.29
CA PRO A 52 -7.16 -18.79 12.98
C PRO A 52 -8.32 -19.79 13.02
N LYS A 53 -9.55 -19.30 12.79
CA LYS A 53 -10.71 -20.14 12.49
C LYS A 53 -10.45 -20.87 11.18
N VAL A 54 -10.03 -22.13 11.26
CA VAL A 54 -10.05 -23.05 10.11
C VAL A 54 -11.51 -23.21 9.70
N SER A 55 -11.83 -22.82 8.46
CA SER A 55 -13.21 -22.89 7.95
C SER A 55 -13.67 -24.35 7.88
N LEU A 56 -14.91 -24.62 8.29
CA LEU A 56 -15.56 -25.94 8.21
C LEU A 56 -15.47 -26.55 6.79
N LEU A 57 -15.39 -25.68 5.77
CA LEU A 57 -15.23 -26.04 4.37
C LEU A 57 -13.90 -26.79 4.13
N HIS A 58 -12.79 -26.32 4.71
CA HIS A 58 -11.48 -26.95 4.53
C HIS A 58 -11.43 -28.34 5.19
N VAL A 59 -12.09 -28.51 6.34
CA VAL A 59 -12.17 -29.83 7.01
C VAL A 59 -12.96 -30.82 6.15
N SER A 60 -14.08 -30.40 5.54
CA SER A 60 -14.86 -31.28 4.67
C SER A 60 -14.12 -31.74 3.41
N ILE A 61 -13.31 -30.85 2.81
CA ILE A 61 -12.46 -31.18 1.66
C ILE A 61 -11.39 -32.20 2.04
N TYR A 62 -10.72 -32.02 3.19
CA TYR A 62 -9.71 -32.98 3.66
C TYR A 62 -10.30 -34.35 3.96
N VAL A 63 -11.49 -34.43 4.57
CA VAL A 63 -12.18 -35.70 4.83
C VAL A 63 -12.55 -36.41 3.51
N LEU A 64 -12.96 -35.66 2.48
CA LEU A 64 -13.25 -36.20 1.15
C LEU A 64 -11.99 -36.81 0.48
N PHE A 65 -10.84 -36.13 0.55
CA PHE A 65 -9.61 -36.66 -0.04
C PHE A 65 -9.10 -37.91 0.68
N ILE A 66 -9.24 -37.95 2.01
CA ILE A 66 -8.86 -39.14 2.79
C ILE A 66 -9.78 -40.31 2.44
N SER A 67 -11.10 -40.11 2.32
CA SER A 67 -12.02 -41.20 1.98
C SER A 67 -11.80 -41.75 0.57
N ILE A 68 -11.49 -40.89 -0.42
CA ILE A 68 -11.11 -41.33 -1.77
C ILE A 68 -9.82 -42.17 -1.74
N GLY A 69 -8.83 -41.76 -0.93
CA GLY A 69 -7.57 -42.49 -0.76
C GLY A 69 -7.73 -43.91 -0.21
N PHE A 70 -8.75 -44.17 0.60
CA PHE A 70 -9.07 -45.52 1.12
C PHE A 70 -9.90 -46.38 0.16
N LEU A 71 -10.71 -45.77 -0.71
CA LEU A 71 -11.54 -46.50 -1.67
C LEU A 71 -10.76 -47.06 -2.85
N ILE A 72 -9.66 -46.39 -3.25
CA ILE A 72 -8.83 -46.82 -4.38
C ILE A 72 -8.15 -48.19 -4.13
N PRO A 73 -7.51 -48.46 -2.97
CA PRO A 73 -6.96 -49.79 -2.68
C PRO A 73 -8.03 -50.88 -2.57
N LEU A 74 -9.20 -50.55 -2.02
CA LEU A 74 -10.29 -51.50 -1.81
C LEU A 74 -10.92 -51.95 -3.14
N SER A 75 -10.98 -51.07 -4.14
CA SER A 75 -11.48 -51.41 -5.47
C SER A 75 -10.54 -52.29 -6.28
N PHE A 76 -9.23 -52.32 -6.00
CA PHE A 76 -8.31 -53.31 -6.57
C PHE A 76 -8.58 -54.74 -6.06
N ILE A 77 -9.19 -54.88 -4.89
CA ILE A 77 -9.51 -56.19 -4.28
C ILE A 77 -10.85 -56.72 -4.80
N LEU A 78 -11.83 -55.83 -5.05
CA LEU A 78 -13.22 -56.21 -5.35
C LEU A 78 -13.60 -56.13 -6.83
N LEU A 79 -12.89 -55.35 -7.65
CA LEU A 79 -13.25 -55.08 -9.05
C LEU A 79 -12.04 -55.31 -9.97
N SER A 80 -12.30 -55.92 -11.14
CA SER A 80 -11.28 -56.11 -12.19
C SER A 80 -10.64 -54.77 -12.58
N PRO A 81 -9.31 -54.68 -12.80
CA PRO A 81 -8.59 -53.43 -13.11
C PRO A 81 -9.13 -52.61 -14.29
N LEU A 82 -10.03 -53.19 -15.09
CA LEU A 82 -10.71 -52.55 -16.21
C LEU A 82 -11.50 -51.28 -15.82
N TRP A 83 -11.98 -51.14 -14.58
CA TRP A 83 -12.71 -49.93 -14.17
C TRP A 83 -11.81 -48.68 -14.13
N LEU A 84 -10.50 -48.83 -13.89
CA LEU A 84 -9.55 -47.72 -13.93
C LEU A 84 -9.38 -47.15 -15.32
N VAL A 85 -9.48 -48.00 -16.35
CA VAL A 85 -9.46 -47.59 -17.76
C VAL A 85 -10.69 -46.74 -18.05
N ALA A 86 -11.87 -47.10 -17.53
CA ALA A 86 -13.05 -46.27 -17.68
C ALA A 86 -12.91 -44.91 -16.99
N VAL A 87 -12.35 -44.86 -15.76
CA VAL A 87 -12.15 -43.61 -15.02
C VAL A 87 -11.14 -42.68 -15.68
N THR A 88 -10.04 -43.22 -16.23
CA THR A 88 -9.05 -42.41 -16.96
C THR A 88 -9.65 -41.84 -18.24
N TRP A 89 -10.41 -42.62 -19.01
CA TRP A 89 -11.09 -42.12 -20.21
C TRP A 89 -12.16 -41.07 -19.89
N VAL A 90 -12.93 -41.23 -18.81
CA VAL A 90 -13.90 -40.21 -18.35
C VAL A 90 -13.18 -38.92 -17.92
N SER A 91 -12.06 -39.03 -17.22
CA SER A 91 -11.28 -37.87 -16.77
C SER A 91 -10.66 -37.10 -17.93
N ILE A 92 -10.14 -37.81 -18.94
CA ILE A 92 -9.63 -37.21 -20.18
C ILE A 92 -10.77 -36.54 -20.95
N GLY A 93 -11.92 -37.22 -21.08
CA GLY A 93 -13.11 -36.65 -21.73
C GLY A 93 -13.62 -35.39 -21.04
N LEU A 94 -13.64 -35.36 -19.70
CA LEU A 94 -14.04 -34.19 -18.91
C LEU A 94 -13.05 -33.03 -19.07
N GLY A 95 -11.74 -33.32 -19.11
CA GLY A 95 -10.70 -32.33 -19.38
C GLY A 95 -10.84 -31.68 -20.76
N ILE A 96 -11.09 -32.49 -21.80
CA ILE A 96 -11.34 -32.02 -23.17
C ILE A 96 -12.64 -31.20 -23.22
N PHE A 97 -13.71 -31.65 -22.56
CA PHE A 97 -14.98 -30.92 -22.49
C PHE A 97 -14.82 -29.54 -21.83
N CYS A 98 -14.08 -29.45 -20.72
CA CYS A 98 -13.77 -28.17 -20.05
C CYS A 98 -12.90 -27.23 -20.91
N ALA A 99 -12.05 -27.77 -21.78
CA ALA A 99 -11.20 -26.99 -22.68
C ALA A 99 -11.94 -26.47 -23.92
N ILE A 100 -12.87 -27.28 -24.47
CA ILE A 100 -13.65 -26.92 -25.67
C ILE A 100 -14.86 -26.04 -25.31
N PHE A 101 -15.46 -26.26 -24.14
CA PHE A 101 -16.50 -25.42 -23.58
C PHE A 101 -15.93 -24.70 -22.36
N PRO A 102 -15.10 -23.65 -22.54
CA PRO A 102 -14.79 -22.78 -21.43
C PRO A 102 -16.13 -22.21 -20.96
N VAL A 103 -16.61 -22.71 -19.82
CA VAL A 103 -17.68 -22.06 -19.08
C VAL A 103 -17.07 -20.74 -18.67
N SER A 104 -17.22 -19.72 -19.52
CA SER A 104 -17.00 -18.34 -19.13
C SER A 104 -17.78 -18.19 -17.84
N PRO A 105 -17.14 -17.88 -16.71
CA PRO A 105 -17.90 -17.44 -15.56
C PRO A 105 -18.63 -16.21 -16.07
N LYS A 106 -19.94 -16.36 -16.29
CA LYS A 106 -20.84 -15.22 -16.19
C LYS A 106 -20.55 -14.70 -14.80
N THR A 107 -19.71 -13.68 -14.73
CA THR A 107 -19.68 -12.80 -13.58
C THR A 107 -21.14 -12.51 -13.34
N SER A 108 -21.66 -13.09 -12.27
CA SER A 108 -22.97 -12.77 -11.77
C SER A 108 -22.83 -11.33 -11.31
N ALA A 109 -22.99 -10.42 -12.28
CA ALA A 109 -23.28 -9.03 -12.05
C ALA A 109 -24.50 -9.07 -11.16
N ASN A 110 -24.23 -8.92 -9.87
CA ASN A 110 -25.22 -8.91 -8.84
C ASN A 110 -26.14 -7.72 -9.14
N LYS A 111 -27.21 -7.97 -9.89
CA LYS A 111 -28.25 -7.01 -10.26
C LYS A 111 -29.06 -6.51 -9.05
N ASN A 112 -28.61 -6.81 -7.83
CA ASN A 112 -29.14 -6.25 -6.58
C ASN A 112 -28.20 -5.23 -5.89
N ILE A 113 -27.14 -4.76 -6.56
CA ILE A 113 -26.36 -3.58 -6.13
C ILE A 113 -26.65 -2.39 -7.07
N SER A 114 -27.93 -2.07 -7.28
CA SER A 114 -28.35 -0.81 -7.89
C SER A 114 -29.46 -0.10 -7.12
N LYS A 115 -29.79 -0.59 -5.91
CA LYS A 115 -30.79 0.04 -5.02
C LYS A 115 -30.20 0.72 -3.78
N TYR A 116 -28.88 0.70 -3.60
CA TYR A 116 -28.18 1.56 -2.66
C TYR A 116 -27.37 2.60 -3.41
N ARG A 117 -28.10 3.52 -4.07
CA ARG A 117 -27.56 4.86 -4.33
C ARG A 117 -27.39 5.50 -2.95
N GLN A 118 -26.17 5.47 -2.42
CA GLN A 118 -25.87 6.24 -1.22
C GLN A 118 -26.19 7.72 -1.53
N PRO A 119 -26.97 8.39 -0.66
CA PRO A 119 -27.42 9.76 -0.88
C PRO A 119 -26.26 10.75 -0.63
N PRO A 120 -26.45 12.07 -0.78
CA PRO A 120 -25.41 13.13 -0.87
C PRO A 120 -24.36 13.24 0.27
N THR A 121 -24.36 12.32 1.23
CA THR A 121 -23.48 12.26 2.40
C THR A 121 -22.03 11.93 2.04
N GLU A 122 -21.75 11.10 1.03
CA GLU A 122 -20.36 10.71 0.68
C GLU A 122 -19.55 11.91 0.15
N VAL A 123 -20.15 12.72 -0.74
CA VAL A 123 -19.52 13.94 -1.28
C VAL A 123 -19.29 14.97 -0.18
N LYS A 124 -20.24 15.10 0.75
CA LYS A 124 -20.13 16.03 1.88
C LYS A 124 -19.04 15.59 2.86
N ASN A 125 -18.98 14.30 3.19
CA ASN A 125 -17.96 13.73 4.08
C ASN A 125 -16.56 13.81 3.48
N LYS A 126 -16.41 13.52 2.17
CA LYS A 126 -15.14 13.68 1.46
C LYS A 126 -14.65 15.13 1.47
N THR A 127 -15.57 16.09 1.38
CA THR A 127 -15.25 17.53 1.47
C THR A 127 -14.87 17.95 2.90
N VAL A 128 -15.46 17.35 3.93
CA VAL A 128 -15.10 17.61 5.34
C VAL A 128 -13.72 17.03 5.69
N LEU A 129 -13.38 15.87 5.13
CA LEU A 129 -12.09 15.21 5.33
C LEU A 129 -10.94 15.88 4.56
N ARG A 130 -11.25 16.68 3.53
CA ARG A 130 -10.27 17.26 2.62
C ARG A 130 -10.36 18.78 2.53
N LEU A 131 -9.34 19.47 3.02
CA LEU A 131 -9.28 20.93 3.00
C LEU A 131 -8.87 21.51 1.63
N GLN A 132 -9.77 21.50 0.66
CA GLN A 132 -9.49 21.97 -0.71
C GLN A 132 -8.88 23.38 -0.78
N LYS A 133 -9.33 24.33 0.06
CA LYS A 133 -8.73 25.69 0.14
C LYS A 133 -7.26 25.66 0.55
N ARG A 134 -6.90 24.79 1.51
CA ARG A 134 -5.52 24.62 1.98
C ARG A 134 -4.67 23.99 0.88
N GLU A 135 -5.20 22.99 0.18
CA GLU A 135 -4.51 22.35 -0.95
C GLU A 135 -4.23 23.33 -2.09
N ALA A 136 -5.21 24.17 -2.45
CA ALA A 136 -5.03 25.19 -3.47
C ALA A 136 -3.95 26.21 -3.05
N LYS A 137 -3.98 26.64 -1.78
CA LYS A 137 -2.96 27.54 -1.24
C LYS A 137 -1.57 26.88 -1.23
N LEU A 138 -1.48 25.60 -0.87
CA LEU A 138 -0.23 24.85 -0.91
C LEU A 138 0.29 24.72 -2.33
N ARG A 139 -0.58 24.36 -3.29
CA ARG A 139 -0.23 24.27 -4.71
C ARG A 139 0.36 25.57 -5.23
N GLN A 140 -0.31 26.70 -4.96
CA GLN A 140 0.21 28.02 -5.33
C GLN A 140 1.52 28.36 -4.61
N TRP A 141 1.69 27.94 -3.35
CA TRP A 141 2.89 28.21 -2.56
C TRP A 141 4.15 27.59 -3.15
N ILE A 142 4.02 26.36 -3.65
CA ILE A 142 5.13 25.53 -4.16
C ILE A 142 5.21 25.46 -5.69
N ALA A 143 4.29 26.13 -6.40
CA ALA A 143 4.29 26.20 -7.86
C ALA A 143 5.68 26.57 -8.40
N ASP A 144 6.14 25.78 -9.39
CA ASP A 144 7.40 25.93 -10.12
C ASP A 144 8.68 25.91 -9.26
N LYS A 145 8.58 25.49 -7.99
CA LYS A 145 9.71 25.38 -7.06
C LYS A 145 10.07 23.94 -6.73
N VAL A 146 9.23 22.98 -7.13
CA VAL A 146 9.46 21.56 -6.85
C VAL A 146 10.45 21.01 -7.87
N LEU A 147 11.49 20.34 -7.38
CA LEU A 147 12.44 19.60 -8.21
C LEU A 147 11.70 18.57 -9.06
N GLN A 148 11.98 18.57 -10.36
CA GLN A 148 11.35 17.65 -11.30
C GLN A 148 12.19 16.38 -11.49
N PRO A 149 11.55 15.21 -11.63
CA PRO A 149 12.24 13.99 -12.02
C PRO A 149 12.70 14.08 -13.48
N ILE A 150 13.78 13.36 -13.80
CA ILE A 150 14.29 13.25 -15.18
C ILE A 150 13.78 12.01 -15.91
N GLY A 151 13.13 11.09 -15.19
CA GLY A 151 12.57 9.88 -15.78
C GLY A 151 12.48 8.73 -14.79
N ARG A 152 12.46 7.53 -15.34
CA ARG A 152 12.54 6.28 -14.56
C ARG A 152 13.99 5.96 -14.25
N SER A 153 14.22 5.40 -13.07
CA SER A 153 15.53 4.90 -12.67
C SER A 153 15.74 3.47 -13.16
N ASP A 154 16.96 3.18 -13.61
CA ASP A 154 17.43 1.83 -13.94
C ASP A 154 18.09 1.13 -12.74
N ALA A 155 18.12 1.78 -11.58
CA ALA A 155 18.64 1.18 -10.36
C ALA A 155 17.83 -0.06 -9.97
N PRO A 156 18.48 -1.16 -9.55
CA PRO A 156 17.78 -2.36 -9.11
C PRO A 156 16.98 -2.07 -7.84
N ALA A 157 15.73 -2.53 -7.82
CA ALA A 157 14.89 -2.45 -6.63
C ALA A 157 15.32 -3.46 -5.55
N GLY A 158 15.26 -3.03 -4.29
CA GLY A 158 15.41 -3.86 -3.11
C GLY A 158 14.35 -4.96 -3.01
N VAL A 159 14.65 -5.98 -2.21
CA VAL A 159 13.80 -7.18 -2.10
C VAL A 159 12.46 -6.84 -1.47
N SER A 160 12.49 -5.98 -0.45
CA SER A 160 11.32 -5.58 0.31
C SER A 160 10.42 -4.59 -0.45
N GLU A 161 11.00 -3.80 -1.34
CA GLU A 161 10.32 -2.76 -2.11
C GLU A 161 9.14 -3.29 -2.91
N LYS A 162 9.33 -4.41 -3.64
CA LYS A 162 8.29 -4.96 -4.51
C LYS A 162 7.01 -5.30 -3.76
N THR A 163 7.15 -5.92 -2.58
CA THR A 163 6.00 -6.30 -1.75
C THR A 163 5.36 -5.08 -1.10
N PHE A 164 6.17 -4.14 -0.62
CA PHE A 164 5.67 -2.89 -0.05
C PHE A 164 4.90 -2.06 -1.09
N TYR A 165 5.39 -1.99 -2.34
CA TYR A 165 4.78 -1.24 -3.42
C TYR A 165 3.33 -1.66 -3.69
N GLN A 166 3.02 -2.96 -3.59
CA GLN A 166 1.66 -3.46 -3.76
C GLN A 166 0.69 -2.87 -2.72
N VAL A 167 1.14 -2.78 -1.46
CA VAL A 167 0.34 -2.17 -0.39
C VAL A 167 0.29 -0.66 -0.57
N LEU A 168 1.42 -0.03 -0.91
CA LEU A 168 1.52 1.41 -1.11
C LEU A 168 0.57 1.88 -2.21
N ARG A 169 0.52 1.19 -3.35
CA ARG A 169 -0.36 1.52 -4.50
C ARG A 169 -1.83 1.34 -4.19
N HIS A 170 -2.18 0.44 -3.28
CA HIS A 170 -3.57 0.28 -2.85
C HIS A 170 -4.06 1.50 -2.06
N VAL A 171 -3.20 2.10 -1.23
CA VAL A 171 -3.54 3.29 -0.43
C VAL A 171 -3.30 4.59 -1.21
N PHE A 172 -2.23 4.64 -2.01
CA PHE A 172 -1.80 5.78 -2.79
C PHE A 172 -1.64 5.37 -4.27
N PRO A 173 -2.73 5.35 -5.06
CA PRO A 173 -2.71 4.91 -6.45
C PRO A 173 -1.81 5.73 -7.39
N ASN A 174 -1.31 6.88 -6.95
CA ASN A 174 -0.39 7.72 -7.71
C ASN A 174 1.07 7.58 -7.27
N ALA A 175 1.39 6.67 -6.34
CA ALA A 175 2.76 6.39 -5.96
C ALA A 175 3.50 5.68 -7.11
N VAL A 176 4.74 6.07 -7.42
CA VAL A 176 5.54 5.49 -8.50
C VAL A 176 6.83 4.95 -7.91
N GLN A 177 7.26 3.77 -8.34
CA GLN A 177 8.52 3.15 -7.92
C GLN A 177 9.66 3.53 -8.88
N GLY A 178 10.87 3.73 -8.34
CA GLY A 178 12.11 3.84 -9.12
C GLY A 178 12.14 5.09 -10.00
N VAL A 179 12.18 6.27 -9.40
CA VAL A 179 12.19 7.55 -10.12
C VAL A 179 13.56 8.20 -10.05
N ALA A 180 14.06 8.65 -11.20
CA ALA A 180 15.38 9.25 -11.34
C ALA A 180 15.33 10.78 -11.22
N PHE A 181 16.35 11.33 -10.55
CA PHE A 181 16.57 12.77 -10.41
C PHE A 181 18.00 13.12 -10.81
N GLN A 182 18.19 14.22 -11.54
CA GLN A 182 19.52 14.67 -11.93
C GLN A 182 20.35 14.94 -10.67
N ASN A 183 21.48 14.25 -10.57
CA ASN A 183 22.46 14.51 -9.54
C ASN A 183 23.50 15.50 -10.08
N PRO A 184 23.64 16.70 -9.49
CA PRO A 184 24.66 17.65 -9.94
C PRO A 184 26.06 17.30 -9.44
N GLN A 185 26.18 16.42 -8.43
CA GLN A 185 27.46 16.09 -7.79
C GLN A 185 28.13 14.86 -8.40
N PHE A 186 27.38 13.99 -9.06
CA PHE A 186 27.88 12.71 -9.60
C PHE A 186 27.31 12.46 -11.01
N SER A 187 28.01 11.64 -11.79
CA SER A 187 27.61 11.28 -13.16
C SER A 187 26.36 10.40 -13.24
N TYR A 188 25.95 9.79 -12.13
CA TYR A 188 24.77 8.95 -12.04
C TYR A 188 23.63 9.68 -11.30
N PRO A 189 22.38 9.55 -11.77
CA PRO A 189 21.24 10.19 -11.13
C PRO A 189 20.97 9.61 -9.74
N TYR A 190 20.30 10.39 -8.90
CA TYR A 190 19.68 9.83 -7.71
C TYR A 190 18.47 8.99 -8.11
N SER A 191 18.33 7.82 -7.50
CA SER A 191 17.12 7.01 -7.57
C SER A 191 16.34 7.18 -6.28
N ALA A 192 15.05 7.47 -6.38
CA ALA A 192 14.10 7.36 -5.28
C ALA A 192 13.41 5.99 -5.32
N ASP A 193 13.25 5.33 -4.18
CA ASP A 193 12.60 4.00 -4.13
C ASP A 193 11.14 4.16 -4.53
N PHE A 194 10.43 5.09 -3.88
CA PHE A 194 9.12 5.53 -4.31
C PHE A 194 8.95 7.04 -4.21
N VAL A 195 8.16 7.56 -5.14
CA VAL A 195 7.67 8.94 -5.08
C VAL A 195 6.15 8.94 -4.99
N PHE A 196 5.61 9.89 -4.23
CA PHE A 196 4.18 10.16 -4.21
C PHE A 196 3.95 11.65 -4.38
N VAL A 197 3.20 12.02 -5.44
CA VAL A 197 2.79 13.40 -5.69
C VAL A 197 1.30 13.51 -5.41
N HIS A 198 0.97 14.24 -4.35
CA HIS A 198 -0.41 14.55 -4.01
C HIS A 198 -0.98 15.61 -4.97
N THR A 199 -2.30 15.65 -5.12
CA THR A 199 -3.01 16.62 -5.97
C THR A 199 -2.78 18.09 -5.57
N SER A 200 -2.32 18.36 -4.35
CA SER A 200 -1.89 19.69 -3.90
C SER A 200 -0.46 20.05 -4.34
N SER A 201 0.15 19.25 -5.22
CA SER A 201 1.57 19.29 -5.61
C SER A 201 2.56 18.98 -4.48
N LEU A 202 2.07 18.51 -3.32
CA LEU A 202 2.93 18.02 -2.25
C LEU A 202 3.64 16.75 -2.76
N SER A 203 4.96 16.83 -2.85
CA SER A 203 5.79 15.75 -3.36
C SER A 203 6.53 15.09 -2.20
N ILE A 204 6.44 13.77 -2.13
CA ILE A 204 6.99 12.95 -1.06
C ILE A 204 7.92 11.91 -1.67
N ASP A 205 9.15 11.92 -1.20
CA ASP A 205 10.19 10.93 -1.44
C ASP A 205 10.08 9.87 -0.33
N ILE A 206 9.94 8.60 -0.68
CA ILE A 206 9.73 7.49 0.25
C ILE A 206 10.83 6.47 0.04
N GLU A 207 11.58 6.23 1.11
CA GLU A 207 12.83 5.48 1.10
C GLU A 207 12.77 4.29 2.05
N ILE A 208 13.36 3.17 1.64
CA ILE A 208 13.52 1.98 2.45
C ILE A 208 15.00 1.77 2.73
N ASP A 209 15.36 1.93 4.00
CA ASP A 209 16.70 1.65 4.49
C ASP A 209 16.85 0.15 4.76
N GLU A 210 17.52 -0.53 3.82
CA GLU A 210 17.87 -1.95 3.91
C GLU A 210 19.20 -2.13 4.66
N PRO A 211 19.25 -2.94 5.74
CA PRO A 211 20.50 -3.17 6.51
C PRO A 211 21.49 -4.10 5.81
N TYR A 212 21.08 -4.77 4.73
CA TYR A 212 21.88 -5.72 3.96
C TYR A 212 21.57 -5.61 2.48
N VAL A 213 22.56 -5.85 1.61
CA VAL A 213 22.31 -5.97 0.16
C VAL A 213 21.51 -7.26 -0.06
N GLY A 214 20.37 -7.18 -0.77
CA GLY A 214 19.47 -8.33 -0.94
C GLY A 214 20.09 -9.59 -1.55
N ASN A 215 21.11 -9.46 -2.41
CA ASN A 215 21.75 -10.60 -3.09
C ASN A 215 22.91 -11.23 -2.28
N THR A 216 23.78 -10.42 -1.69
CA THR A 216 24.96 -10.91 -0.96
C THR A 216 24.69 -11.09 0.52
N LYS A 217 23.60 -10.50 1.03
CA LYS A 217 23.31 -10.32 2.46
C LYS A 217 24.45 -9.63 3.23
N ALA A 218 25.39 -9.01 2.51
CA ALA A 218 26.43 -8.22 3.12
C ALA A 218 25.80 -6.97 3.73
N PRO A 219 26.23 -6.50 4.91
CA PRO A 219 25.74 -5.26 5.48
C PRO A 219 25.88 -4.13 4.47
N HIS A 220 24.76 -3.52 4.11
CA HIS A 220 24.69 -2.30 3.32
C HIS A 220 24.05 -1.27 4.24
N HIS A 221 24.52 -0.02 4.22
CA HIS A 221 23.93 1.06 5.02
C HIS A 221 24.10 0.99 6.55
N CYS A 222 25.21 0.42 7.05
CA CYS A 222 25.51 0.52 8.49
C CYS A 222 26.37 1.75 8.85
N ILE A 223 27.02 2.43 7.89
CA ILE A 223 27.90 3.59 8.14
C ILE A 223 27.88 4.60 6.96
N ASP A 224 26.72 5.19 6.65
CA ASP A 224 26.62 6.28 5.65
C ASP A 224 26.49 7.67 6.31
N GLN A 225 27.24 7.91 7.40
CA GLN A 225 27.27 9.21 8.08
C GLN A 225 27.80 10.30 7.15
N GLY A 226 26.88 10.94 6.40
CA GLY A 226 27.15 12.02 5.46
C GLY A 226 26.39 11.87 4.13
N LYS A 227 26.42 10.69 3.51
CA LYS A 227 25.77 10.47 2.20
C LYS A 227 24.25 10.59 2.28
N ASP A 228 23.63 9.97 3.30
CA ASP A 228 22.20 10.11 3.53
C ASP A 228 21.81 11.55 3.86
N GLU A 229 22.67 12.29 4.57
CA GLU A 229 22.39 13.70 4.87
C GLU A 229 22.43 14.57 3.62
N ILE A 230 23.40 14.34 2.73
CA ILE A 230 23.51 15.02 1.44
C ILE A 230 22.29 14.70 0.57
N ARG A 231 21.89 13.43 0.51
CA ARG A 231 20.71 12.99 -0.25
C ARG A 231 19.42 13.60 0.30
N ASN A 232 19.22 13.54 1.62
CA ASN A 232 18.07 14.18 2.26
C ASN A 232 18.06 15.70 1.99
N LYS A 233 19.23 16.37 2.04
CA LYS A 233 19.36 17.79 1.70
C LYS A 233 19.03 18.06 0.24
N PHE A 234 19.47 17.22 -0.69
CA PHE A 234 19.14 17.34 -2.11
C PHE A 234 17.61 17.37 -2.32
N PHE A 235 16.91 16.35 -1.81
CA PHE A 235 15.44 16.27 -1.96
C PHE A 235 14.72 17.39 -1.21
N THR A 236 15.11 17.68 0.03
CA THR A 236 14.46 18.75 0.82
C THR A 236 14.70 20.15 0.24
N ASN A 237 15.87 20.42 -0.36
CA ASN A 237 16.12 21.65 -1.13
C ASN A 237 15.28 21.69 -2.41
N GLY A 238 15.01 20.53 -3.01
CA GLY A 238 14.07 20.34 -4.11
C GLY A 238 12.59 20.40 -3.72
N ASN A 239 12.26 20.74 -2.48
CA ASN A 239 10.89 20.81 -1.95
C ASN A 239 10.14 19.46 -1.89
N TRP A 240 10.87 18.36 -1.79
CA TRP A 240 10.34 17.03 -1.49
C TRP A 240 10.36 16.74 0.01
N VAL A 241 9.24 16.29 0.57
CA VAL A 241 9.23 15.71 1.92
C VAL A 241 9.86 14.33 1.84
N VAL A 242 10.90 14.06 2.62
CA VAL A 242 11.55 12.75 2.64
C VAL A 242 11.01 11.94 3.83
N ILE A 243 10.51 10.75 3.56
CA ILE A 243 10.07 9.77 4.58
C ILE A 243 10.92 8.52 4.40
N ARG A 244 11.71 8.18 5.41
CA ARG A 244 12.51 6.95 5.41
C ARG A 244 11.93 5.94 6.38
N PHE A 245 11.78 4.71 5.92
CA PHE A 245 11.41 3.55 6.72
C PHE A 245 12.59 2.59 6.77
N SER A 246 12.72 1.85 7.88
CA SER A 246 13.58 0.67 7.86
C SER A 246 12.90 -0.48 7.10
N GLU A 247 13.69 -1.37 6.50
CA GLU A 247 13.20 -2.60 5.88
C GLU A 247 12.26 -3.39 6.84
N LYS A 248 12.64 -3.49 8.11
CA LYS A 248 11.83 -4.16 9.15
C LYS A 248 10.42 -3.57 9.25
N GLN A 249 10.24 -2.25 9.11
CA GLN A 249 8.93 -1.62 9.19
C GLN A 249 8.07 -1.91 7.97
N VAL A 250 8.65 -1.81 6.77
CA VAL A 250 7.91 -2.07 5.53
C VAL A 250 7.52 -3.53 5.39
N VAL A 251 8.38 -4.46 5.85
CA VAL A 251 8.08 -5.90 5.83
C VAL A 251 7.05 -6.27 6.88
N LYS A 252 7.23 -5.85 8.15
CA LYS A 252 6.34 -6.29 9.24
C LYS A 252 5.07 -5.48 9.36
N TYR A 253 5.10 -4.20 8.99
CA TYR A 253 4.02 -3.24 9.24
C TYR A 253 3.76 -2.29 8.05
N PRO A 254 3.55 -2.81 6.81
CA PRO A 254 3.41 -1.97 5.62
C PRO A 254 2.23 -0.99 5.70
N ARG A 255 1.11 -1.40 6.31
CA ARG A 255 -0.05 -0.52 6.53
C ARG A 255 0.25 0.62 7.52
N SER A 256 1.08 0.36 8.54
CA SER A 256 1.51 1.40 9.46
C SER A 256 2.42 2.43 8.77
N CYS A 257 3.26 1.99 7.84
CA CYS A 257 4.03 2.89 6.99
C CYS A 257 3.12 3.79 6.13
N CYS A 258 2.06 3.21 5.54
CA CYS A 258 1.05 4.00 4.81
C CYS A 258 0.34 5.03 5.70
N LYS A 259 0.04 4.70 6.97
CA LYS A 259 -0.53 5.65 7.94
C LYS A 259 0.41 6.84 8.20
N VAL A 260 1.72 6.61 8.24
CA VAL A 260 2.72 7.68 8.40
C VAL A 260 2.67 8.62 7.20
N ILE A 261 2.67 8.09 5.97
CA ILE A 261 2.54 8.89 4.74
C ILE A 261 1.22 9.69 4.77
N ALA A 262 0.10 9.06 5.09
CA ALA A 262 -1.20 9.72 5.20
C ALA A 262 -1.19 10.83 6.25
N SER A 263 -0.51 10.63 7.38
CA SER A 263 -0.39 11.66 8.43
C SER A 263 0.38 12.90 7.95
N VAL A 264 1.40 12.72 7.10
CA VAL A 264 2.13 13.83 6.46
C VAL A 264 1.23 14.58 5.51
N VAL A 265 0.48 13.87 4.66
CA VAL A 265 -0.49 14.45 3.73
C VAL A 265 -1.57 15.24 4.49
N ALA A 266 -2.14 14.66 5.55
CA ALA A 266 -3.12 15.32 6.40
C ALA A 266 -2.56 16.57 7.09
N ARG A 267 -1.33 16.53 7.58
CA ARG A 267 -0.69 17.68 8.24
C ARG A 267 -0.41 18.81 7.26
N VAL A 268 0.10 18.49 6.08
CA VAL A 268 0.59 19.47 5.11
C VAL A 268 -0.52 19.96 4.20
N ALA A 269 -1.18 19.05 3.49
CA ALA A 269 -2.25 19.35 2.54
C ALA A 269 -3.62 19.53 3.21
N GLY A 270 -3.83 18.92 4.38
CA GLY A 270 -5.15 18.91 5.02
C GLY A 270 -6.11 17.87 4.45
N ASP A 271 -5.58 16.85 3.78
CA ASP A 271 -6.35 15.73 3.24
C ASP A 271 -6.29 14.52 4.19
N ARG A 272 -7.45 14.09 4.70
CA ARG A 272 -7.64 12.93 5.59
C ARG A 272 -8.50 11.83 4.94
N THR A 273 -8.66 11.86 3.62
CA THR A 273 -9.42 10.84 2.89
C THR A 273 -8.69 9.49 2.83
#